data_AF-A0A0D8HEL4-F1
#
_entry.id   AF-A0A0D8HEL4-F1
#
_cell.length_a   1.000
_cell.length_b   1.000
_cell.length_c   1.000
_cell.angle_alpha   90.00
_cell.angle_beta   90.00
_cell.angle_gamma   90.00
#
_symmetry.space_group_name_H-M   'P 1'
#
loop_
_entity.id
_entity.type
_entity.pdbx_description
1 polymer ?
#
loop_
_entity_poly.entity_id
_entity_poly.type
_entity_poly.pdbx_seq_one_letter_code
_entity_poly.pdbx_strand_id
1 'polypeptide(L)'
;MVPNPAKKTAQADLRKARLALSQAEAAIGIALEESKRTSLVKFKTQNAELTAITEKARSEVDRLGQEVHDIPTRVPLNSIRPEAVLMDEERKLVTHAIRMSTYKAESALARMIAPICPMDEARALLREAFNCAGDLQIVDGALEIRIDPLSAPRRTSVLVSLCEQLTSSKTCYPETNLVMRFSVKDRPGIS
;
A
#
# COMPACT_ATOMS: atom_id res chain seq x y z
N MET A 1 -3.22 3.84 -13.03
CA MET A 1 -2.66 3.11 -14.18
C MET A 1 -1.83 1.93 -13.70
N VAL A 2 -1.91 0.79 -14.37
CA VAL A 2 -1.20 -0.45 -14.02
C VAL A 2 -0.33 -0.94 -15.20
N PRO A 3 0.70 -1.78 -14.96
CA PRO A 3 1.51 -2.35 -16.03
C PRO A 3 0.65 -3.13 -17.05
N ASN A 4 0.91 -2.93 -18.33
CA ASN A 4 0.15 -3.60 -19.38
C ASN A 4 0.62 -5.06 -19.56
N PRO A 5 -0.24 -6.07 -19.27
CA PRO A 5 0.13 -7.47 -19.43
C PRO A 5 0.42 -7.85 -20.89
N ALA A 6 -0.24 -7.22 -21.86
CA ALA A 6 0.01 -7.46 -23.29
C ALA A 6 1.42 -7.02 -23.72
N LYS A 7 1.97 -5.98 -23.09
CA LYS A 7 3.36 -5.57 -23.34
C LYS A 7 4.34 -6.61 -22.82
N LYS A 8 4.03 -7.24 -21.68
CA LYS A 8 4.85 -8.30 -21.10
C LYS A 8 4.87 -9.55 -21.96
N THR A 9 3.72 -9.94 -22.54
CA THR A 9 3.66 -11.09 -23.47
C THR A 9 4.42 -10.79 -24.76
N ALA A 10 4.19 -9.63 -25.38
CA ALA A 10 4.90 -9.23 -26.60
C ALA A 10 6.43 -9.13 -26.39
N GLN A 11 6.89 -8.64 -25.23
CA GLN A 11 8.31 -8.65 -24.86
C GLN A 11 8.88 -10.07 -24.71
N ALA A 12 8.08 -11.05 -24.27
CA ALA A 12 8.52 -12.43 -24.18
C ALA A 12 8.70 -13.04 -25.57
N ASP A 13 7.81 -12.72 -26.51
CA ASP A 13 7.90 -13.21 -27.89
C ASP A 13 9.06 -12.57 -28.65
N LEU A 14 9.31 -11.26 -28.45
CA LEU A 14 10.51 -10.60 -28.97
C LEU A 14 11.81 -11.23 -28.43
N ARG A 15 11.84 -11.64 -27.15
CA ARG A 15 13.00 -12.36 -26.59
C ARG A 15 13.23 -13.71 -27.26
N LYS A 16 12.16 -14.46 -27.55
CA LYS A 16 12.25 -15.73 -28.29
C LYS A 16 12.78 -15.51 -29.72
N ALA A 17 12.28 -14.49 -30.41
CA ALA A 17 12.73 -14.17 -31.77
C ALA A 17 14.21 -13.76 -31.80
N ARG A 18 14.68 -12.96 -30.83
CA ARG A 18 16.10 -12.61 -30.70
C ARG A 18 16.99 -13.82 -30.43
N LEU A 19 16.50 -14.78 -29.64
CA LEU A 19 17.22 -16.04 -29.42
C LEU A 19 17.34 -16.84 -30.72
N ALA A 20 16.25 -16.94 -31.49
CA ALA A 20 16.24 -17.63 -32.78
C ALA A 20 17.20 -16.97 -33.79
N LEU A 21 17.24 -15.63 -33.83
CA LEU A 21 18.20 -14.89 -34.64
C LEU A 21 19.64 -15.18 -34.23
N SER A 22 19.96 -15.14 -32.93
CA SER A 22 21.30 -15.45 -32.43
C SER A 22 21.72 -16.89 -32.77
N GLN A 23 20.80 -17.85 -32.74
CA GLN A 23 21.06 -19.24 -33.15
C GLN A 23 21.34 -19.34 -34.66
N ALA A 24 20.59 -18.61 -35.50
CA ALA A 24 20.81 -18.58 -36.94
C ALA A 24 22.16 -17.96 -37.31
N GLU A 25 22.55 -16.86 -36.65
CA GLU A 25 23.86 -16.22 -36.83
C GLU A 25 25.02 -17.12 -36.37
N ALA A 26 24.84 -17.86 -35.28
CA ALA A 26 25.82 -18.85 -34.81
C ALA A 26 25.99 -20.01 -35.81
N ALA A 27 24.90 -20.47 -36.43
CA ALA A 27 24.95 -21.52 -37.45
C ALA A 27 25.76 -21.11 -38.69
N ILE A 28 25.67 -19.83 -39.11
CA ILE A 28 26.53 -19.27 -40.17
C ILE A 28 28.00 -19.31 -39.74
N GLY A 29 28.31 -18.88 -38.52
CA GLY A 29 29.68 -18.89 -37.98
C GLY A 29 30.30 -20.30 -37.95
N ILE A 30 29.52 -21.30 -37.53
CA ILE A 30 29.95 -22.71 -37.53
C ILE A 30 30.18 -23.20 -38.97
N ALA A 31 29.24 -22.93 -39.88
CA ALA A 31 29.36 -23.33 -41.29
C ALA A 31 30.60 -22.71 -41.96
N LEU A 32 30.96 -21.45 -41.61
CA LEU A 32 32.16 -20.78 -42.10
C LEU A 32 33.47 -21.42 -41.58
N GLU A 33 33.48 -21.94 -40.36
CA GLU A 33 34.63 -22.68 -39.84
C GLU A 33 34.74 -24.09 -40.46
N GLU A 34 33.61 -24.76 -40.72
CA GLU A 34 33.56 -26.06 -41.39
C GLU A 34 33.94 -26.00 -42.87
N SER A 35 33.65 -24.88 -43.54
CA SER A 35 33.99 -24.65 -44.94
C SER A 35 35.49 -24.64 -45.22
N LYS A 36 36.29 -24.26 -44.20
CA LYS A 36 37.76 -24.36 -44.26
C LYS A 36 38.26 -25.80 -44.40
N ARG A 37 37.38 -26.80 -44.17
CA ARG A 37 37.68 -28.24 -44.18
C ARG A 37 36.95 -29.02 -45.28
N THR A 38 36.08 -28.42 -46.09
CA THR A 38 35.19 -29.13 -47.02
C THR A 38 35.05 -28.45 -48.41
N SER A 39 34.33 -29.10 -49.33
CA SER A 39 34.15 -28.65 -50.74
C SER A 39 33.38 -27.32 -50.86
N LEU A 40 33.97 -26.37 -51.61
CA LEU A 40 33.47 -25.00 -51.83
C LEU A 40 32.03 -24.91 -52.38
N VAL A 41 31.60 -25.87 -53.19
CA VAL A 41 30.26 -25.83 -53.84
C VAL A 41 29.15 -26.13 -52.83
N LYS A 42 29.33 -27.13 -51.96
CA LYS A 42 28.35 -27.47 -50.91
C LYS A 42 28.22 -26.34 -49.89
N PHE A 43 29.34 -25.73 -49.52
CA PHE A 43 29.36 -24.57 -48.64
C PHE A 43 28.57 -23.39 -49.20
N LYS A 44 28.74 -23.08 -50.51
CA LYS A 44 28.05 -21.94 -51.13
C LYS A 44 26.52 -22.07 -51.06
N THR A 45 25.99 -23.27 -51.31
CA THR A 45 24.53 -23.52 -51.22
C THR A 45 24.03 -23.47 -49.78
N GLN A 46 24.72 -24.14 -48.85
CA GLN A 46 24.36 -24.14 -47.42
C GLN A 46 24.43 -22.74 -46.81
N ASN A 47 25.43 -21.94 -47.18
CA ASN A 47 25.57 -20.57 -46.70
C ASN A 47 24.47 -19.64 -47.25
N ALA A 48 24.03 -19.84 -48.49
CA ALA A 48 22.91 -19.08 -49.06
C ALA A 48 21.59 -19.38 -48.31
N GLU A 49 21.31 -20.64 -47.99
CA GLU A 49 20.15 -21.04 -47.18
C GLU A 49 20.19 -20.45 -45.77
N LEU A 50 21.33 -20.53 -45.08
CA LEU A 50 21.51 -19.96 -43.74
C LEU A 50 21.41 -18.43 -43.73
N THR A 51 21.88 -17.76 -44.79
CA THR A 51 21.73 -16.31 -44.96
C THR A 51 20.26 -15.92 -45.09
N ALA A 52 19.49 -16.64 -45.92
CA ALA A 52 18.05 -16.39 -46.08
C ALA A 52 17.26 -16.63 -44.77
N ILE A 53 17.64 -17.66 -43.99
CA ILE A 53 17.04 -17.92 -42.67
C ILE A 53 17.34 -16.77 -41.70
N THR A 54 18.58 -16.27 -41.69
CA THR A 54 18.99 -15.15 -40.83
C THR A 54 18.27 -13.85 -41.21
N GLU A 55 18.14 -13.55 -42.50
CA GLU A 55 17.39 -12.38 -42.98
C GLU A 55 15.92 -12.43 -42.56
N LYS A 56 15.29 -13.61 -42.67
CA LYS A 56 13.92 -13.84 -42.18
C LYS A 56 13.80 -13.70 -40.66
N ALA A 57 14.79 -14.18 -39.90
CA ALA A 57 14.82 -14.03 -38.45
C ALA A 57 15.02 -12.55 -38.03
N ARG A 58 15.82 -11.79 -38.78
CA ARG A 58 16.00 -10.34 -38.56
C ARG A 58 14.71 -9.56 -38.80
N SER A 59 14.05 -9.80 -39.94
CA SER A 59 12.78 -9.12 -40.25
C SER A 59 11.69 -9.42 -39.22
N GLU A 60 11.67 -10.65 -38.68
CA GLU A 60 10.75 -11.01 -37.60
C GLU A 60 11.07 -10.30 -36.28
N VAL A 61 12.35 -10.15 -35.93
CA VAL A 61 12.77 -9.36 -34.75
C VAL A 61 12.39 -7.89 -34.91
N ASP A 62 12.56 -7.31 -36.11
CA ASP A 62 12.20 -5.92 -36.39
C ASP A 62 10.68 -5.72 -36.29
N ARG A 63 9.89 -6.63 -36.88
CA ARG A 63 8.42 -6.61 -36.81
C ARG A 63 7.93 -6.67 -35.37
N LEU A 64 8.38 -7.66 -34.60
CA LEU A 64 8.01 -7.81 -33.18
C LEU A 64 8.54 -6.66 -32.31
N GLY A 65 9.68 -6.07 -32.70
CA GLY A 65 10.24 -4.90 -32.06
C GLY A 65 9.30 -3.69 -32.17
N GLN A 66 8.76 -3.46 -33.37
CA GLN A 66 7.78 -2.40 -33.62
C GLN A 66 6.47 -2.65 -32.86
N GLU A 67 5.96 -3.89 -32.89
CA GLU A 67 4.74 -4.24 -32.15
C GLU A 67 4.88 -4.00 -30.64
N VAL A 68 6.03 -4.35 -30.04
CA VAL A 68 6.30 -4.07 -28.62
C VAL A 68 6.40 -2.56 -28.33
N HIS A 69 6.94 -1.78 -29.27
CA HIS A 69 7.06 -0.33 -29.14
C HIS A 69 5.69 0.33 -29.08
N ASP A 70 4.80 -0.08 -29.99
CA ASP A 70 3.47 0.51 -30.16
C ASP A 70 2.52 0.18 -29.00
N ILE A 71 2.77 -0.90 -28.25
CA ILE A 71 1.97 -1.25 -27.08
C ILE A 71 2.26 -0.28 -25.91
N PRO A 72 1.24 0.40 -25.34
CA PRO A 72 1.42 1.28 -24.19
C PRO A 72 1.98 0.55 -22.96
N THR A 73 2.94 1.18 -22.26
CA THR A 73 3.60 0.60 -21.08
C THR A 73 2.66 0.46 -19.88
N ARG A 74 1.71 1.40 -19.73
CA ARG A 74 0.69 1.37 -18.68
C ARG A 74 -0.68 1.61 -19.29
N VAL A 75 -1.68 0.93 -18.74
CA VAL A 75 -3.09 1.10 -19.11
C VAL A 75 -3.94 1.33 -17.85
N PRO A 76 -5.14 1.91 -17.97
CA PRO A 76 -6.11 1.96 -16.87
C PRO A 76 -6.39 0.57 -16.28
N LEU A 77 -6.74 0.49 -14.99
CA LEU A 77 -7.05 -0.82 -14.38
C LEU A 77 -8.33 -1.42 -14.95
N ASN A 78 -9.34 -0.58 -15.23
CA ASN A 78 -10.63 -1.00 -15.78
C ASN A 78 -10.51 -1.66 -17.17
N SER A 79 -9.44 -1.39 -17.93
CA SER A 79 -9.23 -1.99 -19.25
C SER A 79 -8.67 -3.41 -19.18
N ILE A 80 -8.12 -3.82 -18.03
CA ILE A 80 -7.59 -5.19 -17.80
C ILE A 80 -8.55 -6.00 -16.92
N ARG A 81 -9.20 -5.34 -15.96
CA ARG A 81 -10.16 -5.94 -15.04
C ARG A 81 -11.39 -5.04 -14.95
N PRO A 82 -12.37 -5.21 -15.83
CA PRO A 82 -13.59 -4.39 -15.82
C PRO A 82 -14.42 -4.59 -14.54
N GLU A 83 -14.28 -5.73 -13.87
CA GLU A 83 -14.88 -6.05 -12.58
C GLU A 83 -14.14 -5.45 -11.37
N ALA A 84 -12.92 -4.94 -11.55
CA ALA A 84 -12.14 -4.34 -10.47
C ALA A 84 -12.64 -2.93 -10.17
N VAL A 85 -13.43 -2.81 -9.10
CA VAL A 85 -13.87 -1.52 -8.56
C VAL A 85 -12.67 -0.85 -7.88
N LEU A 86 -12.17 0.24 -8.48
CA LEU A 86 -11.29 1.16 -7.76
C LEU A 86 -12.12 1.75 -6.62
N MET A 87 -11.66 1.68 -5.37
CA MET A 87 -12.33 2.46 -4.31
C MET A 87 -12.29 3.92 -4.74
N ASP A 88 -13.45 4.56 -4.83
CA ASP A 88 -13.57 5.98 -5.18
C ASP A 88 -12.55 6.77 -4.36
N GLU A 89 -11.74 7.58 -5.05
CA GLU A 89 -10.61 8.31 -4.44
C GLU A 89 -11.07 9.12 -3.23
N GLU A 90 -12.30 9.64 -3.29
CA GLU A 90 -12.99 10.35 -2.22
C GLU A 90 -13.15 9.50 -0.95
N ARG A 91 -13.62 8.24 -1.09
CA ARG A 91 -13.77 7.31 0.04
C ARG A 91 -12.42 7.00 0.70
N LYS A 92 -11.36 6.92 -0.11
CA LYS A 92 -9.98 6.72 0.38
C LYS A 92 -9.50 7.93 1.17
N LEU A 93 -9.72 9.14 0.66
CA LEU A 93 -9.32 10.38 1.33
C LEU A 93 -10.04 10.54 2.67
N VAL A 94 -11.36 10.33 2.71
CA VAL A 94 -12.15 10.39 3.95
C VAL A 94 -11.65 9.37 4.98
N THR A 95 -11.46 8.11 4.57
CA THR A 95 -10.96 7.06 5.47
C THR A 95 -9.56 7.40 6.00
N HIS A 96 -8.69 7.94 5.15
CA HIS A 96 -7.34 8.32 5.55
C HIS A 96 -7.35 9.50 6.53
N ALA A 97 -8.18 10.52 6.28
CA ALA A 97 -8.35 11.66 7.17
C ALA A 97 -8.81 11.21 8.56
N ILE A 98 -9.82 10.32 8.63
CA ILE A 98 -10.30 9.75 9.89
C ILE A 98 -9.17 9.04 10.63
N ARG A 99 -8.44 8.13 9.96
CA ARG A 99 -7.32 7.37 10.57
C ARG A 99 -6.21 8.28 11.08
N MET A 100 -5.85 9.30 10.33
CA MET A 100 -4.79 10.23 10.71
C MET A 100 -5.21 11.11 11.89
N SER A 101 -6.47 11.56 11.91
CA SER A 101 -7.02 12.34 13.02
C SER A 101 -7.10 11.52 14.30
N THR A 102 -7.56 10.26 14.24
CA THR A 102 -7.61 9.38 15.42
C THR A 102 -6.21 9.05 15.94
N TYR A 103 -5.26 8.72 15.06
CA TYR A 103 -3.88 8.46 15.45
C TYR A 103 -3.23 9.66 16.13
N LYS A 104 -3.46 10.87 15.60
CA LYS A 104 -2.95 12.11 16.20
C LYS A 104 -3.59 12.38 17.56
N ALA A 105 -4.90 12.20 17.69
CA ALA A 105 -5.62 12.36 18.95
C ALA A 105 -5.11 11.39 20.02
N GLU A 106 -5.04 10.09 19.71
CA GLU A 106 -4.47 9.07 20.61
C GLU A 106 -3.04 9.42 21.03
N SER A 107 -2.20 9.82 20.06
CA SER A 107 -0.82 10.21 20.35
C SER A 107 -0.71 11.47 21.21
N ALA A 108 -1.67 12.38 21.14
CA ALA A 108 -1.74 13.55 22.01
C ALA A 108 -2.18 13.17 23.43
N LEU A 109 -3.21 12.32 23.57
CA LEU A 109 -3.65 11.77 24.85
C LEU A 109 -2.52 11.00 25.55
N ALA A 110 -1.78 10.16 24.81
CA ALA A 110 -0.66 9.40 25.34
C ALA A 110 0.46 10.31 25.87
N ARG A 111 0.73 11.41 25.16
CA ARG A 111 1.71 12.42 25.61
C ARG A 111 1.29 13.14 26.89
N MET A 112 -0.01 13.37 27.11
CA MET A 112 -0.51 13.99 28.35
C MET A 112 -0.30 13.11 29.59
N ILE A 113 -0.32 11.79 29.42
CA ILE A 113 -0.08 10.83 30.53
C ILE A 113 1.34 10.29 30.58
N ALA A 114 2.20 10.63 29.62
CA ALA A 114 3.59 10.17 29.56
C ALA A 114 4.42 10.43 30.84
N PRO A 115 4.20 11.52 31.61
CA PRO A 115 4.93 11.74 32.87
C PRO A 115 4.61 10.72 33.97
N ILE A 116 3.44 10.08 33.92
CA ILE A 116 2.92 9.19 34.98
C ILE A 116 2.72 7.74 34.51
N CYS A 117 2.77 7.50 33.19
CA CYS A 117 2.59 6.19 32.57
C CYS A 117 3.57 6.03 31.41
N PRO A 118 4.38 4.95 31.38
CA PRO A 118 5.27 4.64 30.26
C PRO A 118 4.51 4.62 28.91
N MET A 119 5.17 5.07 27.82
CA MET A 119 4.51 5.24 26.52
C MET A 119 3.94 3.94 25.91
N ASP A 120 4.57 2.80 26.18
CA ASP A 120 4.10 1.48 25.81
C ASP A 120 2.83 1.07 26.58
N GLU A 121 2.78 1.36 27.88
CA GLU A 121 1.59 1.14 28.72
C GLU A 121 0.47 2.14 28.41
N ALA A 122 0.79 3.39 28.08
CA ALA A 122 -0.14 4.47 27.81
C ALA A 122 -1.11 4.14 26.66
N ARG A 123 -0.60 3.56 25.56
CA ARG A 123 -1.46 3.14 24.43
C ARG A 123 -2.38 1.99 24.81
N ALA A 124 -1.89 1.03 25.59
CA ALA A 124 -2.72 -0.08 26.07
C ALA A 124 -3.82 0.43 27.02
N LEU A 125 -3.52 1.42 27.85
CA LEU A 125 -4.48 2.10 28.73
C LEU A 125 -5.55 2.85 27.93
N LEU A 126 -5.14 3.70 26.98
CA LEU A 126 -6.07 4.45 26.13
C LEU A 126 -6.98 3.51 25.34
N ARG A 127 -6.44 2.41 24.81
CA ARG A 127 -7.25 1.39 24.13
C ARG A 127 -8.32 0.79 25.04
N GLU A 128 -8.00 0.52 26.29
CA GLU A 128 -9.01 0.04 27.25
C GLU A 128 -10.04 1.13 27.55
N ALA A 129 -9.59 2.37 27.80
CA ALA A 129 -10.46 3.50 28.09
C ALA A 129 -11.45 3.79 26.94
N PHE A 130 -11.03 3.71 25.68
CA PHE A 130 -11.92 3.91 24.53
C PHE A 130 -12.98 2.82 24.36
N ASN A 131 -12.75 1.63 24.94
CA ASN A 131 -13.73 0.54 24.94
C ASN A 131 -14.50 0.45 26.26
N CYS A 132 -14.19 1.34 27.21
CA CYS A 132 -14.85 1.39 28.51
C CYS A 132 -16.22 2.05 28.37
N ALA A 133 -17.20 1.57 29.12
CA ALA A 133 -18.50 2.19 29.19
C ALA A 133 -18.41 3.52 29.98
N GLY A 134 -19.43 4.35 29.84
CA GLY A 134 -19.51 5.62 30.52
C GLY A 134 -20.86 6.29 30.29
N ASP A 135 -21.11 7.34 31.07
CA ASP A 135 -22.34 8.13 30.98
C ASP A 135 -22.01 9.49 30.35
N LEU A 136 -22.91 9.97 29.51
CA LEU A 136 -22.90 11.33 28.99
C LEU A 136 -24.17 12.03 29.44
N GLN A 137 -24.01 13.16 30.11
CA GLN A 137 -25.13 13.96 30.59
C GLN A 137 -24.82 15.46 30.48
N ILE A 138 -25.87 16.26 30.29
CA ILE A 138 -25.75 17.73 30.31
C ILE A 138 -26.20 18.19 31.69
N VAL A 139 -25.29 18.81 32.45
CA VAL A 139 -25.53 19.30 33.81
C VAL A 139 -24.97 20.72 33.90
N ASP A 140 -25.77 21.66 34.39
CA ASP A 140 -25.38 23.07 34.60
C ASP A 140 -24.71 23.74 33.38
N GLY A 141 -25.19 23.41 32.17
CA GLY A 141 -24.64 23.95 30.92
C GLY A 141 -23.26 23.39 30.52
N ALA A 142 -22.81 22.32 31.16
CA ALA A 142 -21.62 21.56 30.81
C ALA A 142 -22.01 20.16 30.29
N LEU A 143 -21.17 19.59 29.42
CA LEU A 143 -21.26 18.19 29.02
C LEU A 143 -20.38 17.37 29.97
N GLU A 144 -20.99 16.66 30.90
CA GLU A 144 -20.28 15.74 31.79
C GLU A 144 -20.13 14.36 31.13
N ILE A 145 -18.89 13.87 31.13
CA ILE A 145 -18.46 12.61 30.55
C ILE A 145 -17.86 11.79 31.68
N ARG A 146 -18.59 10.78 32.14
CA ARG A 146 -18.23 9.95 33.29
C ARG A 146 -17.83 8.56 32.81
N ILE A 147 -16.54 8.27 32.79
CA ILE A 147 -16.00 7.00 32.30
C ILE A 147 -16.00 5.98 33.44
N ASP A 148 -16.36 4.73 33.17
CA ASP A 148 -16.23 3.66 34.15
C ASP A 148 -14.73 3.43 34.51
N PRO A 149 -14.45 2.93 35.74
CA PRO A 149 -13.07 2.64 36.13
C PRO A 149 -12.49 1.47 35.31
N LEU A 150 -11.18 1.53 35.07
CA LEU A 150 -10.46 0.50 34.32
C LEU A 150 -10.25 -0.78 35.16
N SER A 151 -9.81 -1.85 34.49
CA SER A 151 -9.57 -3.18 35.08
C SER A 151 -8.61 -3.18 36.27
N ALA A 152 -7.62 -2.28 36.28
CA ALA A 152 -6.63 -2.16 37.36
C ALA A 152 -6.69 -0.78 38.05
N PRO A 153 -6.63 -0.70 39.40
CA PRO A 153 -6.63 0.57 40.14
C PRO A 153 -5.56 1.55 39.67
N ARG A 154 -4.35 1.06 39.36
CA ARG A 154 -3.25 1.88 38.84
C ARG A 154 -3.62 2.55 37.50
N ARG A 155 -4.30 1.81 36.61
CA ARG A 155 -4.76 2.33 35.31
C ARG A 155 -5.89 3.34 35.50
N THR A 156 -6.81 3.08 36.42
CA THR A 156 -7.85 4.04 36.81
C THR A 156 -7.28 5.34 37.34
N SER A 157 -6.22 5.30 38.16
CA SER A 157 -5.56 6.50 38.67
C SER A 157 -4.92 7.35 37.56
N VAL A 158 -4.30 6.71 36.56
CA VAL A 158 -3.79 7.41 35.38
C VAL A 158 -4.92 8.02 34.56
N LEU A 159 -6.04 7.30 34.39
CA LEU A 159 -7.23 7.81 33.70
C LEU A 159 -7.84 9.02 34.43
N VAL A 160 -7.87 9.03 35.76
CA VAL A 160 -8.31 10.19 36.56
C VAL A 160 -7.44 11.41 36.26
N SER A 161 -6.11 11.27 36.28
CA SER A 161 -5.21 12.37 35.95
C SER A 161 -5.38 12.87 34.51
N LEU A 162 -5.67 11.97 33.55
CA LEU A 162 -6.01 12.36 32.19
C LEU A 162 -7.33 13.16 32.15
N CYS A 163 -8.37 12.71 32.85
CA CYS A 163 -9.66 13.40 32.92
C CYS A 163 -9.52 14.81 33.53
N GLU A 164 -8.68 14.97 34.56
CA GLU A 164 -8.37 16.27 35.15
C GLU A 164 -7.72 17.22 34.14
N GLN A 165 -6.72 16.74 33.38
CA GLN A 165 -6.08 17.53 32.32
C GLN A 165 -7.06 17.90 31.20
N LEU A 166 -7.88 16.96 30.75
CA LEU A 166 -8.89 17.21 29.73
C LEU A 166 -9.95 18.21 30.20
N THR A 167 -10.41 18.11 31.45
CA THR A 167 -11.36 19.08 32.04
C THR A 167 -10.73 20.46 32.18
N SER A 168 -9.45 20.52 32.57
CA SER A 168 -8.69 21.77 32.71
C SER A 168 -8.51 22.52 31.39
N SER A 169 -8.56 21.81 30.25
CA SER A 169 -8.50 22.42 28.92
C SER A 169 -9.70 23.34 28.61
N LYS A 170 -10.82 23.19 29.35
CA LYS A 170 -12.08 23.91 29.12
C LYS A 170 -12.56 23.81 27.66
N THR A 171 -12.32 22.67 27.02
CA THR A 171 -12.72 22.43 25.63
C THR A 171 -14.24 22.46 25.51
N CYS A 172 -14.76 23.23 24.55
CA CYS A 172 -16.18 23.23 24.22
C CYS A 172 -16.51 22.09 23.25
N TYR A 173 -17.65 21.46 23.45
CA TYR A 173 -18.17 20.49 22.50
C TYR A 173 -18.52 21.19 21.16
N PRO A 174 -18.13 20.63 20.00
CA PRO A 174 -18.27 21.29 18.71
C PRO A 174 -19.68 21.83 18.46
N GLU A 175 -19.75 23.03 17.86
CA GLU A 175 -21.01 23.70 17.51
C GLU A 175 -21.93 24.02 18.71
N THR A 176 -21.41 23.95 19.94
CA THR A 176 -22.17 24.27 21.17
C THR A 176 -21.36 25.13 22.15
N ASN A 177 -22.03 25.65 23.17
CA ASN A 177 -21.39 26.33 24.31
C ASN A 177 -21.17 25.39 25.51
N LEU A 178 -21.32 24.08 25.33
CA LEU A 178 -21.17 23.10 26.40
C LEU A 178 -19.68 22.85 26.67
N VAL A 179 -19.20 23.25 27.85
CA VAL A 179 -17.85 22.92 28.29
C VAL A 179 -17.80 21.44 28.67
N MET A 180 -16.84 20.70 28.12
CA MET A 180 -16.66 19.29 28.40
C MET A 180 -15.97 19.10 29.75
N ARG A 181 -16.56 18.28 30.63
CA ARG A 181 -16.01 17.91 31.93
C ARG A 181 -15.88 16.40 31.99
N PHE A 182 -14.67 15.92 32.20
CA PHE A 182 -14.34 14.50 32.24
C PHE A 182 -14.13 14.07 33.68
N SER A 183 -14.68 12.91 34.05
CA SER A 183 -14.43 12.27 35.33
C SER A 183 -14.48 10.76 35.21
N VAL A 184 -13.97 10.06 36.22
CA VAL A 184 -14.06 8.62 36.34
C VAL A 184 -15.05 8.29 37.44
N LYS A 185 -15.94 7.33 37.23
CA LYS A 185 -16.89 6.88 38.25
C LYS A 185 -16.16 6.17 39.39
N ASP A 186 -16.70 6.29 40.59
CA ASP A 186 -16.22 5.51 41.72
C ASP A 186 -16.34 4.02 41.42
N ARG A 187 -15.35 3.25 41.86
CA ARG A 187 -15.38 1.80 41.69
C ARG A 187 -16.50 1.25 42.55
N PRO A 188 -17.51 0.55 41.98
CA PRO A 188 -18.51 -0.10 42.80
C PRO A 188 -17.80 -1.16 43.65
N GLY A 189 -17.66 -0.92 44.96
CA GLY A 189 -17.24 -1.93 45.95
C GLY A 189 -15.92 -1.74 46.69
N ILE A 190 -15.55 -0.53 47.12
CA ILE A 190 -14.69 -0.37 48.31
C ILE A 190 -15.23 0.81 49.12
N SER A 191 -16.07 0.49 50.10
CA SER A 191 -16.41 1.35 51.24
C SER A 191 -16.08 0.61 52.52
#